data_AF-A0A1G4SD22-F1
#
_entry.id   AF-A0A1G4SD22-F1
#
_cell.length_a   1.000
_cell.length_b   1.000
_cell.length_c   1.000
_cell.angle_alpha   90.00
_cell.angle_beta   90.00
_cell.angle_gamma   90.00
#
_symmetry.space_group_name_H-M   'P 1'
#
loop_
_entity.id
_entity.type
_entity.pdbx_description
1 polymer ?
#
loop_
_entity_poly.entity_id
_entity_poly.type
_entity_poly.pdbx_seq_one_letter_code
_entity_poly.pdbx_strand_id
1 'polypeptide(L)'
;MPSLSFNLDGIAHEIELYPDLAPVTIGKVIASLPAALDIHCAKIAGQHIFWHAPVVADIEKPADILTLPAGTFLYWPERQFLELIYGDLQAEKAQVSVLGRLTGDLGWLKDFGRRVVENHGQEPLLAQLAANEDALALALPEKSFTSPGLNALRAARKAMWQAPPEEMYALLRREGMMIPYGPLAMAEGELRKLHELIWRLRSPSYGIGTAERASVLSFLINAFNARIDGFCAMHATGKVLDDAKALLSAPDDIDDVIEELVLFTGRAAAWLDTFIPWNALNEATRTALARQDLR
;
A
#
# COMPACT_ATOMS: atom_id res chain seq x y z
N MET A 1 -7.37 27.00 1.30
CA MET A 1 -7.53 25.88 2.25
C MET A 1 -6.37 24.96 1.95
N PRO A 2 -5.67 24.42 2.96
CA PRO A 2 -4.47 23.63 2.74
C PRO A 2 -4.73 22.57 1.67
N SER A 3 -3.87 22.50 0.66
CA SER A 3 -4.10 21.60 -0.46
C SER A 3 -2.84 20.87 -0.94
N LEU A 4 -3.06 19.79 -1.68
CA LEU A 4 -2.03 19.04 -2.39
C LEU A 4 -2.22 19.23 -3.89
N SER A 5 -1.11 19.19 -4.62
CA SER A 5 -1.10 19.09 -6.08
C SER A 5 -0.86 17.63 -6.48
N PHE A 6 -1.86 17.01 -7.11
CA PHE A 6 -1.77 15.70 -7.77
C PHE A 6 -1.47 15.93 -9.25
N ASN A 7 -0.26 15.64 -9.69
CA ASN A 7 0.19 15.86 -11.06
C ASN A 7 0.23 14.54 -11.84
N LEU A 8 -0.45 14.52 -12.99
CA LEU A 8 -0.47 13.41 -13.92
C LEU A 8 -0.28 13.97 -15.34
N ASP A 9 0.62 13.37 -16.12
CA ASP A 9 0.89 13.78 -17.51
C ASP A 9 1.16 15.29 -17.68
N GLY A 10 1.78 15.91 -16.65
CA GLY A 10 2.10 17.33 -16.64
C GLY A 10 0.95 18.26 -16.24
N ILE A 11 -0.22 17.71 -15.92
CA ILE A 11 -1.40 18.45 -15.49
C ILE A 11 -1.55 18.30 -13.97
N ALA A 12 -1.56 19.42 -13.26
CA ALA A 12 -1.78 19.45 -11.82
C ALA A 12 -3.28 19.59 -11.52
N HIS A 13 -3.77 18.72 -10.64
CA HIS A 13 -5.12 18.75 -10.09
C HIS A 13 -5.02 18.98 -8.58
N GLU A 14 -5.85 19.88 -8.06
CA GLU A 14 -5.79 20.27 -6.65
C GLU A 14 -6.68 19.38 -5.79
N ILE A 15 -6.12 18.87 -4.70
CA ILE A 15 -6.82 18.14 -3.64
C ILE A 15 -6.88 19.05 -2.42
N GLU A 16 -8.06 19.55 -2.10
CA GLU A 16 -8.32 20.28 -0.87
C GLU A 16 -8.26 19.32 0.32
N LEU A 17 -7.55 19.69 1.39
CA LEU A 17 -7.43 18.88 2.60
C LEU A 17 -8.41 19.31 3.69
N TYR A 18 -8.79 18.34 4.53
CA TYR A 18 -9.65 18.51 5.71
C TYR A 18 -8.89 18.18 7.00
N PRO A 19 -7.98 19.06 7.48
CA PRO A 19 -7.17 18.80 8.67
C PRO A 19 -7.98 18.59 9.95
N ASP A 20 -9.22 19.07 10.00
CA ASP A 20 -10.10 18.84 11.14
C ASP A 20 -10.59 17.39 11.20
N LEU A 21 -10.60 16.64 10.09
CA LEU A 21 -11.06 15.25 10.04
C LEU A 21 -9.97 14.24 10.40
N ALA A 22 -8.76 14.42 9.86
CA ALA A 22 -7.65 13.48 10.01
C ALA A 22 -6.28 14.19 10.13
N PRO A 23 -6.08 15.02 11.17
CA PRO A 23 -4.88 15.86 11.30
C PRO A 23 -3.59 15.05 11.36
N VAL A 24 -3.58 13.90 12.05
CA VAL A 24 -2.36 13.10 12.22
C VAL A 24 -1.98 12.44 10.89
N THR A 25 -2.95 11.85 10.21
CA THR A 25 -2.75 11.20 8.92
C THR A 25 -2.29 12.22 7.88
N ILE A 26 -2.98 13.35 7.77
CA ILE A 26 -2.61 14.44 6.85
C ILE A 26 -1.20 14.93 7.13
N GLY A 27 -0.87 15.19 8.39
CA GLY A 27 0.46 15.68 8.75
C GLY A 27 1.58 14.69 8.41
N LYS A 28 1.35 13.40 8.63
CA LYS A 28 2.30 12.35 8.23
C LYS A 28 2.44 12.25 6.70
N VAL A 29 1.32 12.35 5.97
CA VAL A 29 1.35 12.35 4.49
C VAL A 29 2.18 13.53 3.99
N ILE A 30 1.92 14.74 4.47
CA ILE A 30 2.64 15.94 4.04
C ILE A 30 4.14 15.84 4.33
N ALA A 31 4.54 15.28 5.47
CA ALA A 31 5.95 15.06 5.81
C ALA A 31 6.67 14.08 4.86
N SER A 32 5.93 13.28 4.08
CA SER A 32 6.48 12.38 3.07
C SER A 32 6.56 12.97 1.67
N LEU A 33 6.06 14.19 1.46
CA LEU A 33 6.00 14.85 0.14
C LEU A 33 7.25 15.71 -0.14
N PRO A 34 7.63 15.90 -1.42
CA PRO A 34 6.98 15.38 -2.63
C PRO A 34 7.20 13.87 -2.83
N ALA A 35 6.24 13.21 -3.47
CA ALA A 35 6.29 11.77 -3.73
C ALA A 35 5.96 11.45 -5.19
N ALA A 36 6.71 10.51 -5.78
CA ALA A 36 6.31 9.83 -7.01
C ALA A 36 5.38 8.67 -6.64
N LEU A 37 4.30 8.53 -7.40
CA LEU A 37 3.23 7.57 -7.13
C LEU A 37 3.16 6.56 -8.28
N ASP A 38 3.20 5.28 -7.97
CA ASP A 38 2.70 4.20 -8.82
C ASP A 38 1.21 3.99 -8.54
N ILE A 39 0.39 4.25 -9.57
CA ILE A 39 -1.06 4.21 -9.46
C ILE A 39 -1.59 2.82 -9.76
N HIS A 40 -2.43 2.33 -8.86
CA HIS A 40 -3.11 1.05 -8.93
C HIS A 40 -4.61 1.23 -9.11
N CYS A 41 -5.27 0.19 -9.61
CA CYS A 41 -6.73 0.08 -9.64
C CYS A 41 -7.25 -0.79 -8.50
N ALA A 42 -8.49 -0.54 -8.07
CA ALA A 42 -9.25 -1.53 -7.30
C ALA A 42 -9.37 -2.84 -8.06
N LYS A 43 -9.22 -3.95 -7.35
CA LYS A 43 -9.48 -5.28 -7.90
C LYS A 43 -10.92 -5.73 -7.59
N ILE A 44 -11.53 -5.17 -6.54
CA ILE A 44 -12.82 -5.61 -6.00
C ILE A 44 -13.73 -4.42 -5.69
N ALA A 45 -13.18 -3.40 -5.03
CA ALA A 45 -13.91 -2.31 -4.37
C ALA A 45 -14.65 -1.33 -5.30
N GLY A 46 -14.45 -1.42 -6.61
CA GLY A 46 -15.16 -0.58 -7.60
C GLY A 46 -14.32 0.57 -8.12
N GLN A 47 -14.93 1.75 -8.26
CA GLN A 47 -14.39 2.87 -9.04
C GLN A 47 -13.55 3.84 -8.20
N HIS A 48 -12.35 3.40 -7.81
CA HIS A 48 -11.30 4.25 -7.25
C HIS A 48 -9.93 3.91 -7.86
N ILE A 49 -9.02 4.88 -7.79
CA ILE A 49 -7.58 4.64 -7.94
C ILE A 49 -6.93 4.73 -6.57
N PHE A 50 -5.83 4.03 -6.39
CA PHE A 50 -5.07 4.10 -5.14
C PHE A 50 -3.57 4.03 -5.37
N TRP A 51 -2.82 4.45 -4.37
CA TRP A 51 -1.40 4.19 -4.24
C TRP A 51 -1.09 3.92 -2.77
N HIS A 52 0.05 3.29 -2.52
CA HIS A 52 0.45 2.98 -1.15
C HIS A 52 0.87 4.25 -0.41
N ALA A 53 0.43 4.37 0.84
CA ALA A 53 0.73 5.48 1.71
C ALA A 53 2.05 5.24 2.48
N PRO A 54 3.07 6.13 2.41
CA PRO A 54 4.33 5.96 3.13
C PRO A 54 4.21 6.25 4.63
N VAL A 55 3.02 6.01 5.21
CA VAL A 55 2.65 6.35 6.57
C VAL A 55 1.87 5.23 7.21
N VAL A 56 1.90 5.23 8.54
CA VAL A 56 1.07 4.40 9.39
C VAL A 56 0.33 5.33 10.34
N ALA A 57 -0.99 5.32 10.31
CA ALA A 57 -1.86 6.09 11.18
C ALA A 57 -3.13 5.29 11.48
N ASP A 58 -3.69 5.45 12.67
CA ASP A 58 -4.99 4.85 12.99
C ASP A 58 -6.12 5.60 12.28
N ILE A 59 -7.31 5.00 12.25
CA ILE A 59 -8.50 5.67 11.71
C ILE A 59 -8.82 6.91 12.54
N GLU A 60 -8.94 8.05 11.88
CA GLU A 60 -9.39 9.32 12.43
C GLU A 60 -10.77 9.65 11.85
N LYS A 61 -11.75 9.94 12.72
CA LYS A 61 -13.15 10.19 12.36
C LYS A 61 -13.69 9.19 11.30
N PRO A 62 -13.90 7.92 11.70
CA PRO A 62 -14.28 6.86 10.78
C PRO A 62 -15.47 7.23 9.90
N ALA A 63 -15.32 7.02 8.59
CA ALA A 63 -16.40 7.10 7.63
C ALA A 63 -16.59 5.75 6.92
N ASP A 64 -17.85 5.40 6.64
CA ASP A 64 -18.17 4.25 5.80
C ASP A 64 -17.84 4.56 4.35
N ILE A 65 -16.90 3.80 3.78
CA ILE A 65 -16.40 4.02 2.42
C ILE A 65 -17.52 4.01 1.36
N LEU A 66 -18.56 3.20 1.54
CA LEU A 66 -19.67 3.08 0.59
C LEU A 66 -20.58 4.31 0.56
N THR A 67 -20.43 5.22 1.53
CA THR A 67 -21.20 6.47 1.61
C THR A 67 -20.47 7.67 1.02
N LEU A 68 -19.19 7.49 0.67
CA LEU A 68 -18.34 8.59 0.23
C LEU A 68 -18.59 8.92 -1.25
N PRO A 69 -18.76 10.20 -1.62
CA PRO A 69 -19.00 10.59 -3.00
C PRO A 69 -17.71 10.55 -3.83
N ALA A 70 -17.88 10.54 -5.16
CA ALA A 70 -16.77 10.75 -6.09
C ALA A 70 -16.05 12.10 -5.82
N GLY A 71 -14.73 12.07 -6.03
CA GLY A 71 -13.77 13.12 -5.70
C GLY A 71 -13.20 13.01 -4.30
N THR A 72 -13.72 12.14 -3.42
CA THR A 72 -13.19 12.01 -2.06
C THR A 72 -11.74 11.49 -2.08
N PHE A 73 -10.87 12.17 -1.32
CA PHE A 73 -9.51 11.73 -1.02
C PHE A 73 -9.46 11.15 0.38
N LEU A 74 -9.02 9.91 0.51
CA LEU A 74 -9.10 9.16 1.76
C LEU A 74 -7.83 8.35 2.02
N TYR A 75 -7.69 7.93 3.28
CA TYR A 75 -6.71 6.96 3.72
C TYR A 75 -7.41 5.73 4.30
N TRP A 76 -7.02 4.55 3.81
CA TRP A 76 -7.44 3.28 4.38
C TRP A 76 -6.28 2.63 5.14
N PRO A 77 -6.31 2.66 6.49
CA PRO A 77 -5.18 2.20 7.29
C PRO A 77 -4.81 0.73 7.13
N GLU A 78 -5.80 -0.17 7.11
CA GLU A 78 -5.55 -1.62 7.07
C GLU A 78 -4.88 -2.07 5.77
N ARG A 79 -5.05 -1.30 4.69
CA ARG A 79 -4.42 -1.54 3.41
C ARG A 79 -3.21 -0.64 3.16
N GLN A 80 -3.02 0.38 4.00
CA GLN A 80 -2.05 1.44 3.79
C GLN A 80 -2.23 2.11 2.41
N PHE A 81 -3.47 2.46 2.05
CA PHE A 81 -3.77 3.12 0.77
C PHE A 81 -4.17 4.57 0.95
N LEU A 82 -3.70 5.42 0.04
CA LEU A 82 -4.32 6.68 -0.29
C LEU A 82 -5.16 6.48 -1.55
N GLU A 83 -6.41 6.93 -1.53
CA GLU A 83 -7.36 6.65 -2.61
C GLU A 83 -8.09 7.90 -3.08
N LEU A 84 -8.43 7.90 -4.37
CA LEU A 84 -9.33 8.86 -5.00
C LEU A 84 -10.52 8.12 -5.61
N ILE A 85 -11.71 8.38 -5.08
CA ILE A 85 -12.96 7.82 -5.59
C ILE A 85 -13.36 8.57 -6.86
N TYR A 86 -13.70 7.87 -7.95
CA TYR A 86 -14.17 8.49 -9.18
C TYR A 86 -15.57 8.04 -9.63
N GLY A 87 -16.16 7.06 -8.94
CA GLY A 87 -17.55 6.67 -9.13
C GLY A 87 -18.02 5.67 -8.09
N ASP A 88 -18.88 4.73 -8.49
CA ASP A 88 -19.54 3.84 -7.55
C ASP A 88 -18.57 2.77 -6.99
N LEU A 89 -18.59 2.64 -5.66
CA LEU A 89 -17.89 1.60 -4.94
C LEU A 89 -18.81 0.40 -4.68
N GLN A 90 -18.23 -0.77 -4.45
CA GLN A 90 -18.96 -2.01 -4.25
C GLN A 90 -18.22 -2.97 -3.32
N ALA A 91 -18.95 -3.96 -2.80
CA ALA A 91 -18.42 -5.14 -2.11
C ALA A 91 -17.56 -4.90 -0.86
N GLU A 92 -17.31 -3.65 -0.48
CA GLU A 92 -16.37 -3.29 0.57
C GLU A 92 -17.09 -2.78 1.82
N LYS A 93 -16.82 -3.40 2.97
CA LYS A 93 -17.26 -2.89 4.27
C LYS A 93 -16.03 -2.46 5.04
N ALA A 94 -15.60 -1.23 4.81
CA ALA A 94 -14.43 -0.66 5.46
C ALA A 94 -14.76 0.67 6.12
N GLN A 95 -14.01 0.99 7.17
CA GLN A 95 -13.96 2.34 7.73
C GLN A 95 -12.65 2.98 7.28
N VAL A 96 -12.72 4.24 6.89
CA VAL A 96 -11.58 5.00 6.37
C VAL A 96 -11.49 6.37 7.03
N SER A 97 -10.34 7.02 6.89
CA SER A 97 -10.17 8.43 7.27
C SER A 97 -10.32 9.30 6.03
N VAL A 98 -11.26 10.23 6.05
CA VAL A 98 -11.40 11.21 4.95
C VAL A 98 -10.33 12.28 5.14
N LEU A 99 -9.47 12.45 4.13
CA LEU A 99 -8.38 13.41 4.17
C LEU A 99 -8.71 14.71 3.44
N GLY A 100 -9.64 14.66 2.48
CA GLY A 100 -9.87 15.78 1.59
C GLY A 100 -10.76 15.44 0.42
N ARG A 101 -10.68 16.29 -0.61
CA ARG A 101 -11.42 16.12 -1.85
C ARG A 101 -10.67 16.73 -3.04
N LEU A 102 -10.64 15.99 -4.14
CA LEU A 102 -10.23 16.50 -5.43
C LEU A 102 -11.21 17.58 -5.90
N THR A 103 -10.68 18.75 -6.25
CA THR A 103 -11.45 19.89 -6.73
C THR A 103 -11.54 19.90 -8.26
N GLY A 104 -12.55 20.59 -8.81
CA GLY A 104 -12.76 20.71 -10.25
C GLY A 104 -13.58 19.58 -10.89
N ASP A 105 -13.40 19.39 -12.20
CA ASP A 105 -14.13 18.38 -12.98
C ASP A 105 -13.56 16.97 -12.71
N LEU A 106 -14.43 16.00 -12.41
CA LEU A 106 -14.06 14.61 -12.18
C LEU A 106 -14.05 13.76 -13.46
N GLY A 107 -14.43 14.32 -14.61
CA GLY A 107 -14.43 13.62 -15.90
C GLY A 107 -13.06 13.03 -16.23
N TRP A 108 -11.99 13.82 -16.05
CA TRP A 108 -10.63 13.35 -16.28
C TRP A 108 -10.26 12.16 -15.36
N LEU A 109 -10.66 12.19 -14.09
CA LEU A 109 -10.30 11.15 -13.12
C LEU A 109 -10.99 9.83 -13.47
N LYS A 110 -12.23 9.90 -13.99
CA LYS A 110 -12.94 8.72 -14.49
C LYS A 110 -12.24 8.09 -15.69
N ASP A 111 -11.82 8.92 -16.65
CA ASP A 111 -11.09 8.45 -17.83
C ASP A 111 -9.72 7.88 -17.46
N PHE A 112 -9.03 8.54 -16.53
CA PHE A 112 -7.78 8.02 -15.99
C PHE A 112 -7.99 6.69 -15.26
N GLY A 113 -8.96 6.59 -14.34
CA GLY A 113 -9.26 5.35 -13.62
C GLY A 113 -9.56 4.17 -14.56
N ARG A 114 -10.28 4.42 -15.66
CA ARG A 114 -10.49 3.42 -16.72
C ARG A 114 -9.17 3.00 -17.38
N ARG A 115 -8.32 3.96 -17.76
CA ARG A 115 -6.98 3.69 -18.29
C ARG A 115 -6.15 2.85 -17.32
N VAL A 116 -6.24 3.12 -16.00
CA VAL A 116 -5.54 2.32 -14.98
C VAL A 116 -6.03 0.88 -14.99
N VAL A 117 -7.34 0.65 -14.98
CA VAL A 117 -7.89 -0.73 -15.03
C VAL A 117 -7.44 -1.45 -16.30
N GLU A 118 -7.54 -0.81 -17.46
CA GLU A 118 -7.25 -1.42 -18.75
C GLU A 118 -5.76 -1.78 -18.92
N ASN A 119 -4.86 -0.94 -18.40
CA ASN A 119 -3.42 -1.04 -18.64
C ASN A 119 -2.59 -1.49 -17.43
N HIS A 120 -3.21 -1.77 -16.27
CA HIS A 120 -2.48 -2.28 -15.11
C HIS A 120 -1.67 -3.51 -15.48
N GLY A 121 -0.42 -3.59 -15.03
CA GLY A 121 0.49 -4.70 -15.34
C GLY A 121 1.08 -4.69 -16.75
N GLN A 122 0.70 -3.75 -17.61
CA GLN A 122 1.25 -3.60 -18.97
C GLN A 122 2.34 -2.52 -19.01
N GLU A 123 2.12 -1.41 -18.30
CA GLU A 123 3.08 -0.32 -18.15
C GLU A 123 2.96 0.33 -16.75
N PRO A 124 4.03 0.93 -16.21
CA PRO A 124 3.93 1.74 -15.01
C PRO A 124 3.07 2.97 -15.27
N LEU A 125 2.06 3.17 -14.41
CA LEU A 125 1.21 4.37 -14.43
C LEU A 125 1.64 5.27 -13.28
N LEU A 126 2.26 6.39 -13.62
CA LEU A 126 2.94 7.24 -12.65
C LEU A 126 2.24 8.59 -12.48
N ALA A 127 2.18 9.06 -11.24
CA ALA A 127 1.77 10.41 -10.89
C ALA A 127 2.75 11.03 -9.89
N GLN A 128 2.55 12.29 -9.53
CA GLN A 128 3.29 12.96 -8.47
C GLN A 128 2.32 13.62 -7.50
N LEU A 129 2.69 13.64 -6.22
CA LEU A 129 1.96 14.35 -5.19
C LEU A 129 2.90 15.33 -4.48
N ALA A 130 2.49 16.58 -4.36
CA ALA A 130 3.24 17.61 -3.67
C ALA A 130 2.32 18.40 -2.73
N ALA A 131 2.84 18.85 -1.60
CA ALA A 131 2.14 19.79 -0.73
C ALA A 131 2.26 21.21 -1.31
N ASN A 132 1.14 21.93 -1.35
CA ASN A 132 1.18 23.36 -1.62
C ASN A 132 1.67 24.11 -0.37
N GLU A 133 2.09 25.37 -0.55
CA GLU A 133 2.73 26.17 0.52
C GLU A 133 1.86 26.26 1.78
N ASP A 134 0.55 26.35 1.63
CA ASP A 134 -0.42 26.45 2.72
C ASP A 134 -0.62 25.15 3.50
N ALA A 135 -0.21 24.00 2.95
CA ALA A 135 -0.25 22.70 3.62
C ALA A 135 1.05 22.37 4.37
N LEU A 136 2.19 22.96 4.01
CA LEU A 136 3.51 22.59 4.57
C LEU A 136 3.58 22.69 6.11
N ALA A 137 2.88 23.66 6.70
CA ALA A 137 2.85 23.85 8.15
C ALA A 137 2.16 22.71 8.92
N LEU A 138 1.41 21.83 8.23
CA LEU A 138 0.73 20.68 8.83
C LEU A 138 1.65 19.46 8.98
N ALA A 139 2.85 19.49 8.39
CA ALA A 139 3.77 18.35 8.40
C ALA A 139 4.09 17.86 9.82
N LEU A 140 3.95 16.56 10.05
CA LEU A 140 4.36 15.92 11.30
C LEU A 140 5.66 15.13 11.08
N PRO A 141 6.75 15.47 11.78
CA PRO A 141 8.05 14.86 11.54
C PRO A 141 8.04 13.36 11.90
N GLU A 142 8.81 12.58 11.14
CA GLU A 142 9.04 11.16 11.42
C GLU A 142 9.75 11.00 12.78
N LYS A 143 9.29 10.06 13.61
CA LYS A 143 9.90 9.72 14.90
C LYS A 143 11.36 9.32 14.70
N SER A 144 12.28 9.83 15.52
CA SER A 144 13.69 9.39 15.49
C SER A 144 13.91 8.12 16.31
N PHE A 145 14.83 7.25 15.87
CA PHE A 145 15.19 6.02 16.57
C PHE A 145 16.64 6.06 17.06
N THR A 146 16.88 5.54 18.26
CA THR A 146 18.23 5.37 18.83
C THR A 146 18.79 3.97 18.58
N SER A 147 17.92 2.95 18.45
CA SER A 147 18.29 1.56 18.17
C SER A 147 18.92 1.43 16.77
N PRO A 148 20.18 0.96 16.65
CA PRO A 148 20.83 0.76 15.35
C PRO A 148 20.05 -0.19 14.44
N GLY A 149 19.42 -1.21 15.02
CA GLY A 149 18.62 -2.20 14.30
C GLY A 149 17.34 -1.61 13.70
N LEU A 150 16.61 -0.79 14.47
CA LEU A 150 15.46 -0.03 13.95
C LEU A 150 15.87 0.96 12.85
N ASN A 151 17.01 1.64 13.01
CA ASN A 151 17.54 2.52 11.96
C ASN A 151 17.88 1.74 10.67
N ALA A 152 18.41 0.52 10.78
CA ALA A 152 18.68 -0.34 9.63
C ALA A 152 17.38 -0.81 8.95
N LEU A 153 16.37 -1.23 9.73
CA LEU A 153 15.06 -1.61 9.20
C LEU A 153 14.38 -0.44 8.49
N ARG A 154 14.42 0.75 9.07
CA ARG A 154 13.93 1.97 8.42
C ARG A 154 14.69 2.31 7.15
N ALA A 155 16.01 2.12 7.12
CA ALA A 155 16.78 2.33 5.90
C ALA A 155 16.35 1.34 4.79
N ALA A 156 16.11 0.08 5.13
CA ALA A 156 15.58 -0.92 4.20
C ALA A 156 14.17 -0.55 3.70
N ARG A 157 13.29 -0.09 4.60
CA ARG A 157 12.01 0.52 4.23
C ARG A 157 12.19 1.67 3.25
N LYS A 158 12.99 2.68 3.59
CA LYS A 158 13.20 3.85 2.70
C LYS A 158 13.70 3.41 1.32
N ALA A 159 14.64 2.47 1.24
CA ALA A 159 15.11 1.92 -0.02
C ALA A 159 13.99 1.25 -0.84
N MET A 160 13.16 0.41 -0.20
CA MET A 160 11.99 -0.22 -0.83
C MET A 160 10.99 0.81 -1.37
N TRP A 161 10.83 1.96 -0.72
CA TRP A 161 9.93 3.02 -1.18
C TRP A 161 10.49 3.83 -2.37
N GLN A 162 11.80 3.89 -2.55
CA GLN A 162 12.42 4.63 -3.65
C GLN A 162 12.34 3.87 -4.98
N ALA A 163 12.55 2.55 -4.96
CA ALA A 163 12.56 1.73 -6.17
C ALA A 163 12.30 0.26 -5.81
N PRO A 164 11.78 -0.55 -6.76
CA PRO A 164 11.72 -1.99 -6.58
C PRO A 164 13.15 -2.56 -6.55
N PRO A 165 13.47 -3.49 -5.64
CA PRO A 165 14.79 -4.11 -5.61
C PRO A 165 15.01 -5.01 -6.83
N GLU A 166 16.28 -5.14 -7.26
CA GLU A 166 16.65 -5.90 -8.47
C GLU A 166 16.16 -7.36 -8.45
N GLU A 167 16.02 -7.97 -7.28
CA GLU A 167 15.50 -9.34 -7.15
C GLU A 167 14.06 -9.49 -7.66
N MET A 168 13.24 -8.43 -7.62
CA MET A 168 11.90 -8.46 -8.21
C MET A 168 12.01 -8.56 -9.74
N TYR A 169 12.92 -7.80 -10.36
CA TYR A 169 13.17 -7.94 -11.79
C TYR A 169 13.79 -9.29 -12.13
N ALA A 170 14.67 -9.82 -11.29
CA ALA A 170 15.21 -11.16 -11.44
C ALA A 170 14.10 -12.22 -11.42
N LEU A 171 13.13 -12.11 -10.50
CA LEU A 171 11.94 -12.96 -10.45
C LEU A 171 11.15 -12.88 -11.77
N LEU A 172 10.91 -11.68 -12.28
CA LEU A 172 10.13 -11.45 -13.51
C LEU A 172 10.82 -11.97 -14.78
N ARG A 173 12.15 -12.06 -14.79
CA ARG A 173 12.94 -12.58 -15.92
C ARG A 173 13.06 -14.12 -15.93
N ARG A 174 12.56 -14.81 -14.91
CA ARG A 174 12.62 -16.29 -14.85
C ARG A 174 11.72 -16.90 -15.94
N GLU A 175 12.09 -18.10 -16.39
CA GLU A 175 11.33 -18.87 -17.38
C GLU A 175 10.93 -20.25 -16.85
N GLY A 176 9.83 -20.80 -17.36
CA GLY A 176 9.30 -22.11 -16.98
C GLY A 176 7.79 -22.23 -17.22
N MET A 177 7.20 -23.39 -16.94
CA MET A 177 5.80 -23.70 -17.30
C MET A 177 4.77 -22.70 -16.76
N MET A 178 4.96 -22.24 -15.52
CA MET A 178 4.08 -21.25 -14.85
C MET A 178 4.90 -20.04 -14.36
N ILE A 179 6.03 -19.77 -14.99
CA ILE A 179 6.99 -18.75 -14.57
C ILE A 179 7.07 -17.69 -15.69
N PRO A 180 6.99 -16.38 -15.39
CA PRO A 180 7.16 -15.78 -14.06
C PRO A 180 5.88 -15.63 -13.23
N TYR A 181 4.70 -15.84 -13.81
CA TYR A 181 3.43 -15.47 -13.18
C TYR A 181 3.16 -16.16 -11.83
N GLY A 182 3.43 -17.47 -11.72
CA GLY A 182 3.18 -18.23 -10.49
C GLY A 182 3.93 -17.67 -9.28
N PRO A 183 5.27 -17.56 -9.33
CA PRO A 183 6.05 -16.90 -8.27
C PRO A 183 5.67 -15.43 -8.04
N LEU A 184 5.34 -14.67 -9.09
CA LEU A 184 4.91 -13.27 -8.96
C LEU A 184 3.64 -13.15 -8.12
N ALA A 185 2.57 -13.86 -8.51
CA ALA A 185 1.29 -13.84 -7.82
C ALA A 185 1.41 -14.39 -6.40
N MET A 186 2.26 -15.40 -6.19
CA MET A 186 2.53 -15.93 -4.85
C MET A 186 3.25 -14.91 -3.97
N ALA A 187 4.34 -14.31 -4.43
CA ALA A 187 5.09 -13.32 -3.67
C ALA A 187 4.22 -12.11 -3.29
N GLU A 188 3.44 -11.61 -4.24
CA GLU A 188 2.51 -10.49 -4.04
C GLU A 188 1.47 -10.83 -2.96
N GLY A 189 0.79 -11.97 -3.09
CA GLY A 189 -0.26 -12.38 -2.16
C GLY A 189 0.26 -12.70 -0.76
N GLU A 190 1.44 -13.32 -0.66
CA GLU A 190 2.10 -13.61 0.62
C GLU A 190 2.53 -12.31 1.32
N LEU A 191 3.18 -11.38 0.61
CA LEU A 191 3.57 -10.09 1.19
C LEU A 191 2.36 -9.23 1.57
N ARG A 192 1.31 -9.19 0.74
CA ARG A 192 0.07 -8.47 1.05
C ARG A 192 -0.59 -9.02 2.31
N LYS A 193 -0.69 -10.34 2.44
CA LYS A 193 -1.31 -10.94 3.62
C LYS A 193 -0.44 -10.81 4.87
N LEU A 194 0.88 -10.91 4.73
CA LEU A 194 1.80 -10.62 5.83
C LEU A 194 1.62 -9.18 6.31
N HIS A 195 1.61 -8.20 5.40
CA HIS A 195 1.35 -6.79 5.71
C HIS A 195 0.06 -6.60 6.53
N GLU A 196 -1.06 -7.15 6.07
CA GLU A 196 -2.35 -7.04 6.78
C GLU A 196 -2.32 -7.68 8.17
N LEU A 197 -1.67 -8.84 8.31
CA LEU A 197 -1.58 -9.52 9.59
C LEU A 197 -0.70 -8.75 10.57
N ILE A 198 0.42 -8.18 10.11
CA ILE A 198 1.28 -7.31 10.91
C ILE A 198 0.51 -6.03 11.29
N TRP A 199 -0.26 -5.43 10.38
CA TRP A 199 -1.12 -4.29 10.69
C TRP A 199 -2.05 -4.57 11.87
N ARG A 200 -2.74 -5.72 11.85
CA ARG A 200 -3.65 -6.13 12.91
C ARG A 200 -2.95 -6.32 14.26
N LEU A 201 -1.65 -6.67 14.27
CA LEU A 201 -0.88 -6.76 15.54
C LEU A 201 -0.73 -5.42 16.25
N ARG A 202 -0.91 -4.27 15.57
CA ARG A 202 -0.84 -2.94 16.20
C ARG A 202 -1.94 -2.73 17.24
N SER A 203 -3.08 -3.41 17.11
CA SER A 203 -4.22 -3.24 18.02
C SER A 203 -4.55 -4.51 18.79
N PRO A 204 -4.68 -4.45 20.14
CA PRO A 204 -5.14 -5.60 20.93
C PRO A 204 -6.60 -5.98 20.63
N SER A 205 -7.37 -5.13 19.92
CA SER A 205 -8.75 -5.44 19.52
C SER A 205 -8.89 -6.68 18.64
N TYR A 206 -7.79 -7.12 18.02
CA TYR A 206 -7.73 -8.35 17.22
C TYR A 206 -7.41 -9.61 18.05
N GLY A 207 -7.39 -9.50 19.38
CA GLY A 207 -7.28 -10.65 20.29
C GLY A 207 -5.86 -11.11 20.59
N ILE A 208 -4.83 -10.37 20.16
CA ILE A 208 -3.42 -10.64 20.50
C ILE A 208 -2.95 -9.64 21.53
N GLY A 209 -2.54 -10.13 22.72
CA GLY A 209 -2.04 -9.28 23.78
C GLY A 209 -0.67 -8.69 23.45
N THR A 210 -0.34 -7.53 24.03
CA THR A 210 0.96 -6.86 23.80
C THR A 210 2.16 -7.79 24.09
N ALA A 211 2.06 -8.61 25.14
CA ALA A 211 3.10 -9.57 25.52
C ALA A 211 3.34 -10.69 24.49
N GLU A 212 2.37 -10.96 23.60
CA GLU A 212 2.42 -12.03 22.61
C GLU A 212 2.83 -11.52 21.22
N ARG A 213 2.83 -10.19 20.99
CA ARG A 213 3.12 -9.60 19.68
C ARG A 213 4.45 -10.06 19.09
N ALA A 214 5.51 -10.11 19.90
CA ALA A 214 6.83 -10.54 19.45
C ALA A 214 6.83 -12.00 18.95
N SER A 215 6.19 -12.92 19.69
CA SER A 215 6.16 -14.33 19.30
C SER A 215 5.29 -14.56 18.06
N VAL A 216 4.14 -13.88 17.98
CA VAL A 216 3.25 -13.94 16.81
C VAL A 216 3.91 -13.33 15.58
N LEU A 217 4.56 -12.17 15.70
CA LEU A 217 5.26 -11.54 14.58
C LEU A 217 6.42 -12.42 14.08
N SER A 218 7.21 -13.01 14.98
CA SER A 218 8.28 -13.95 14.62
C SER A 218 7.73 -15.17 13.89
N PHE A 219 6.61 -15.74 14.35
CA PHE A 219 5.93 -16.83 13.67
C PHE A 219 5.46 -16.44 12.25
N LEU A 220 4.81 -15.29 12.11
CA LEU A 220 4.36 -14.78 10.81
C LEU A 220 5.54 -14.59 9.86
N ILE A 221 6.62 -13.96 10.31
CA ILE A 221 7.83 -13.80 9.49
C ILE A 221 8.33 -15.16 9.01
N ASN A 222 8.51 -16.15 9.89
CA ASN A 222 9.00 -17.47 9.47
C ASN A 222 8.06 -18.16 8.46
N ALA A 223 6.75 -18.09 8.70
CA ALA A 223 5.75 -18.76 7.86
C ALA A 223 5.71 -18.19 6.43
N PHE A 224 5.71 -16.86 6.32
CA PHE A 224 5.64 -16.17 5.02
C PHE A 224 7.00 -16.14 4.33
N ASN A 225 8.10 -15.97 5.08
CA ASN A 225 9.44 -15.92 4.51
C ASN A 225 9.84 -17.25 3.86
N ALA A 226 9.36 -18.39 4.36
CA ALA A 226 9.55 -19.69 3.71
C ALA A 226 9.06 -19.72 2.24
N ARG A 227 8.05 -18.91 1.88
CA ARG A 227 7.59 -18.75 0.50
C ARG A 227 8.32 -17.63 -0.24
N ILE A 228 8.50 -16.47 0.39
CA ILE A 228 9.13 -15.29 -0.21
C ILE A 228 10.59 -15.60 -0.57
N ASP A 229 11.39 -16.03 0.41
CA ASP A 229 12.79 -16.41 0.24
C ASP A 229 12.90 -17.76 -0.49
N GLY A 230 12.23 -18.80 0.02
CA GLY A 230 12.43 -20.17 -0.44
C GLY A 230 11.86 -20.48 -1.82
N PHE A 231 10.65 -20.02 -2.14
CA PHE A 231 9.95 -20.38 -3.40
C PHE A 231 10.08 -19.29 -4.45
N CYS A 232 9.94 -18.03 -4.04
CA CYS A 232 9.96 -16.88 -4.93
C CYS A 232 11.40 -16.38 -5.19
N ALA A 233 12.38 -16.83 -4.40
CA ALA A 233 13.79 -16.46 -4.50
C ALA A 233 14.07 -14.96 -4.28
N MET A 234 13.22 -14.31 -3.46
CA MET A 234 13.41 -12.91 -3.06
C MET A 234 14.26 -12.85 -1.78
N HIS A 235 15.52 -13.30 -1.90
CA HIS A 235 16.44 -13.50 -0.79
C HIS A 235 16.76 -12.22 0.00
N ALA A 236 16.86 -11.07 -0.66
CA ALA A 236 17.17 -9.80 0.02
C ALA A 236 15.97 -9.31 0.84
N THR A 237 14.76 -9.37 0.27
CA THR A 237 13.51 -9.10 1.00
C THR A 237 13.37 -10.05 2.19
N GLY A 238 13.61 -11.34 1.98
CA GLY A 238 13.53 -12.34 3.05
C GLY A 238 14.55 -12.12 4.16
N LYS A 239 15.77 -11.69 3.81
CA LYS A 239 16.79 -11.32 4.79
C LYS A 239 16.35 -10.14 5.68
N VAL A 240 15.73 -9.12 5.11
CA VAL A 240 15.22 -7.97 5.91
C VAL A 240 14.18 -8.44 6.93
N LEU A 241 13.26 -9.32 6.53
CA LEU A 241 12.27 -9.89 7.43
C LEU A 241 12.93 -10.71 8.54
N ASP A 242 13.90 -11.55 8.20
CA ASP A 242 14.60 -12.37 9.18
C ASP A 242 15.44 -11.55 10.16
N ASP A 243 16.15 -10.53 9.68
CA ASP A 243 16.95 -9.63 10.53
C ASP A 243 16.06 -8.86 11.52
N ALA A 244 14.83 -8.49 11.12
CA ALA A 244 13.87 -7.80 11.99
C ALA A 244 13.47 -8.65 13.21
N LYS A 245 13.54 -10.00 13.14
CA LYS A 245 13.23 -10.87 14.28
C LYS A 245 14.16 -10.64 15.47
N ALA A 246 15.42 -10.27 15.21
CA ALA A 246 16.38 -9.99 16.28
C ALA A 246 15.96 -8.78 17.13
N LEU A 247 15.19 -7.85 16.57
CA LEU A 247 14.69 -6.66 17.28
C LEU A 247 13.56 -7.01 18.27
N LEU A 248 12.90 -8.15 18.07
CA LEU A 248 11.76 -8.59 18.89
C LEU A 248 12.17 -9.05 20.30
N SER A 249 13.47 -9.13 20.60
CA SER A 249 13.95 -9.38 21.96
C SER A 249 13.92 -8.14 22.86
N ALA A 250 13.74 -6.94 22.28
CA ALA A 250 13.63 -5.68 23.01
C ALA A 250 12.15 -5.24 23.07
N PRO A 251 11.46 -5.40 24.23
CA PRO A 251 10.03 -5.10 24.33
C PRO A 251 9.64 -3.67 23.91
N ASP A 252 10.50 -2.70 24.24
CA ASP A 252 10.25 -1.28 23.95
C ASP A 252 10.32 -0.95 22.45
N ASP A 253 10.97 -1.80 21.63
CA ASP A 253 11.11 -1.60 20.19
C ASP A 253 9.97 -2.27 19.39
N ILE A 254 9.16 -3.15 20.01
CA ILE A 254 8.21 -4.01 19.27
C ILE A 254 7.22 -3.21 18.41
N ASP A 255 6.62 -2.15 18.96
CA ASP A 255 5.64 -1.36 18.21
C ASP A 255 6.28 -0.64 17.02
N ASP A 256 7.52 -0.14 17.17
CA ASP A 256 8.27 0.48 16.08
C ASP A 256 8.67 -0.54 15.01
N VAL A 257 9.06 -1.76 15.41
CA VAL A 257 9.35 -2.86 14.47
C VAL A 257 8.10 -3.21 13.66
N ILE A 258 6.93 -3.29 14.32
CA ILE A 258 5.65 -3.56 13.65
C ILE A 258 5.37 -2.47 12.61
N GLU A 259 5.46 -1.19 12.97
CA GLU A 259 5.17 -0.10 12.02
C GLU A 259 6.12 -0.06 10.82
N GLU A 260 7.43 -0.24 11.04
CA GLU A 260 8.40 -0.28 9.95
C GLU A 260 8.20 -1.51 9.04
N LEU A 261 7.81 -2.67 9.61
CA LEU A 261 7.48 -3.86 8.82
C LEU A 261 6.17 -3.73 8.04
N VAL A 262 5.14 -3.06 8.59
CA VAL A 262 3.92 -2.74 7.82
C VAL A 262 4.31 -1.96 6.56
N LEU A 263 5.09 -0.88 6.72
CA LEU A 263 5.53 -0.02 5.62
C LEU A 263 6.42 -0.74 4.62
N PHE A 264 7.31 -1.63 5.09
CA PHE A 264 8.20 -2.39 4.22
C PHE A 264 7.45 -3.44 3.40
N THR A 265 6.66 -4.29 4.07
CA THR A 265 5.93 -5.39 3.42
C THR A 265 4.82 -4.91 2.51
N GLY A 266 4.10 -3.85 2.91
CA GLY A 266 3.06 -3.22 2.10
C GLY A 266 3.63 -2.70 0.78
N ARG A 267 4.76 -2.00 0.85
CA ARG A 267 5.43 -1.48 -0.36
C ARG A 267 6.02 -2.58 -1.24
N ALA A 268 6.58 -3.63 -0.63
CA ALA A 268 7.09 -4.77 -1.38
C ALA A 268 5.96 -5.47 -2.18
N ALA A 269 4.78 -5.65 -1.57
CA ALA A 269 3.59 -6.15 -2.26
C ALA A 269 3.13 -5.20 -3.38
N ALA A 270 3.15 -3.88 -3.12
CA ALA A 270 2.80 -2.85 -4.10
C ALA A 270 3.61 -2.99 -5.39
N TRP A 271 4.94 -3.07 -5.27
CA TRP A 271 5.80 -3.20 -6.44
C TRP A 271 5.47 -4.43 -7.27
N LEU A 272 5.23 -5.58 -6.63
CA LEU A 272 4.87 -6.81 -7.33
C LEU A 272 3.50 -6.66 -8.02
N ASP A 273 2.53 -6.03 -7.36
CA ASP A 273 1.21 -5.76 -7.93
C ASP A 273 1.31 -4.97 -9.24
N THR A 274 2.22 -3.99 -9.36
CA THR A 274 2.38 -3.18 -10.58
C THR A 274 2.65 -4.01 -11.84
N PHE A 275 3.15 -5.24 -11.70
CA PHE A 275 3.47 -6.14 -12.81
C PHE A 275 2.36 -7.17 -13.10
N ILE A 276 1.27 -7.18 -12.34
CA ILE A 276 0.18 -8.15 -12.53
C ILE A 276 -0.87 -7.56 -13.49
N PRO A 277 -1.12 -8.18 -14.66
CA PRO A 277 -2.09 -7.69 -15.63
C PRO A 277 -3.52 -8.12 -15.27
N TRP A 278 -4.03 -7.61 -14.16
CA TRP A 278 -5.31 -8.04 -13.54
C TRP A 278 -6.48 -8.10 -14.51
N ASN A 279 -6.62 -7.10 -15.39
CA ASN A 279 -7.71 -7.09 -16.37
C ASN A 279 -7.61 -8.23 -17.38
N ALA A 280 -6.41 -8.47 -17.93
CA ALA A 280 -6.17 -9.58 -18.85
C ALA A 280 -6.41 -10.94 -18.17
N LEU A 281 -5.99 -11.08 -16.92
CA LEU A 281 -6.23 -12.28 -16.12
C LEU A 281 -7.72 -12.51 -15.87
N ASN A 282 -8.46 -11.45 -15.50
CA ASN A 282 -9.90 -11.54 -15.30
C ASN A 282 -10.63 -11.96 -16.59
N GLU A 283 -10.27 -11.42 -17.75
CA GLU A 283 -10.89 -11.82 -19.03
C GLU A 283 -10.53 -13.26 -19.43
N ALA A 284 -9.29 -13.71 -19.17
CA ALA A 284 -8.91 -15.10 -19.33
C ALA A 284 -9.72 -16.04 -18.42
N THR A 285 -9.91 -15.66 -17.15
CA THR A 285 -10.75 -16.41 -16.20
C THR A 285 -12.20 -16.47 -16.65
N ARG A 286 -12.79 -15.36 -17.08
CA ARG A 286 -14.17 -15.31 -17.59
C ARG A 286 -14.35 -16.23 -18.80
N THR A 287 -13.40 -16.20 -19.73
CA THR A 287 -13.39 -17.09 -20.90
C THR A 287 -13.32 -18.56 -20.49
N ALA A 288 -12.49 -18.89 -19.50
CA ALA A 288 -12.37 -20.26 -19.00
C ALA A 288 -13.63 -20.75 -18.27
N LEU A 289 -14.31 -19.87 -17.53
CA LEU A 289 -15.57 -20.19 -16.83
C LEU A 289 -16.73 -20.39 -17.81
N ALA A 290 -16.80 -19.58 -18.87
CA ALA A 290 -17.82 -19.76 -19.92
C ALA A 290 -17.66 -21.12 -20.63
N ARG A 291 -16.44 -21.60 -20.85
CA ARG A 291 -16.19 -22.95 -21.41
C ARG A 291 -16.59 -24.10 -20.48
N GLN A 292 -16.81 -23.81 -19.20
CA GLN A 292 -17.24 -24.75 -18.18
C GLN A 292 -18.74 -24.59 -17.84
N ASP A 293 -19.48 -23.75 -18.58
CA ASP A 293 -20.88 -23.42 -18.31
C ASP A 293 -21.13 -22.87 -16.88
N LEU A 294 -20.13 -22.22 -16.29
CA LEU A 294 -20.23 -21.56 -14.97
C LEU A 294 -20.57 -20.06 -15.10
N ARG A 295 -20.63 -19.54 -16.33
CA ARG A 295 -21.03 -18.18 -16.67
C ARG A 295 -21.67 -18.13 -18.05
#